data_AF-A0A917X5R1-F1
#
_entry.id   AF-A0A917X5R1-F1
#
_cell.length_a   1.000
_cell.length_b   1.000
_cell.length_c   1.000
_cell.angle_alpha   90.00
_cell.angle_beta   90.00
_cell.angle_gamma   90.00
#
_symmetry.space_group_name_H-M   'P 1'
#
loop_
_entity.id
_entity.type
_entity.pdbx_description
1 polymer ?
#
loop_
_entity_poly.entity_id
_entity_poly.type
_entity_poly.pdbx_seq_one_letter_code
_entity_poly.pdbx_strand_id
1 'polypeptide(L)'
;MGRPQLDDIKASEIESLVEEVKAARVLRSNGRGGHSSAENMITALRCLYRRAVADGYLTEAQNPALKVAKPKRLQSTRRALADTRLAEINAIAGTTGDDPALDAPLIRLHTETACRRGGAQRGARTEAAAHLWLAPIASRPARTGRHADPTTGDRACRRHDGSGTSDQVLPLPVTYAVPGRP
;
A
#
# COMPACT_ATOMS: atom_id res chain seq x y z
N MET A 1 27.91 -27.19 5.72
CA MET A 1 26.78 -27.10 6.66
C MET A 1 25.51 -27.47 5.92
N GLY A 2 24.90 -28.62 6.24
CA GLY A 2 23.65 -29.06 5.61
C GLY A 2 22.48 -28.20 6.08
N ARG A 3 21.55 -27.89 5.17
CA ARG A 3 20.30 -27.21 5.56
C ARG A 3 19.41 -28.24 6.26
N PRO A 4 18.80 -27.91 7.42
CA PRO A 4 17.86 -28.83 8.06
C PRO A 4 16.74 -29.16 7.08
N GLN A 5 16.38 -30.45 7.02
CA GLN A 5 15.22 -30.88 6.25
C GLN A 5 13.94 -30.42 6.96
N LEU A 6 12.87 -30.21 6.19
CA LEU A 6 11.65 -29.55 6.67
C LEU A 6 10.97 -30.29 7.83
N ASP A 7 11.18 -31.60 7.89
CA ASP A 7 10.69 -32.60 8.84
C ASP A 7 11.45 -32.65 10.17
N ASP A 8 12.69 -32.13 10.24
CA ASP A 8 13.49 -32.13 11.47
C ASP A 8 13.39 -30.80 12.27
N ILE A 9 12.74 -29.79 11.69
CA ILE A 9 12.64 -28.47 12.33
C ILE A 9 11.69 -28.52 13.53
N LYS A 10 12.20 -28.13 14.69
CA LYS A 10 11.45 -28.07 15.95
C LYS A 10 10.75 -26.73 16.15
N ALA A 11 9.68 -26.74 16.94
CA ALA A 11 8.97 -25.52 17.30
C ALA A 11 9.87 -24.51 18.03
N SER A 12 10.79 -24.97 18.88
CA SER A 12 11.77 -24.13 19.57
C SER A 12 12.73 -23.42 18.62
N GLU A 13 13.13 -24.07 17.51
CA GLU A 13 14.01 -23.45 16.52
C GLU A 13 13.28 -22.35 15.75
N ILE A 14 11.98 -22.53 15.48
CA ILE A 14 11.13 -21.47 14.93
C ILE A 14 11.04 -20.30 15.91
N GLU A 15 10.89 -20.56 17.21
CA GLU A 15 10.84 -19.50 18.24
C GLU A 15 12.18 -18.74 18.33
N SER A 16 13.31 -19.45 18.35
CA SER A 16 14.64 -18.84 18.31
C SER A 16 14.83 -17.97 17.06
N LEU A 17 14.44 -18.49 15.89
CA LEU A 17 14.52 -17.75 14.62
C LEU A 17 13.62 -16.50 14.64
N VAL A 18 12.45 -16.56 15.27
CA VAL A 18 11.57 -15.39 15.43
C VAL A 18 12.23 -14.31 16.27
N GLU A 19 12.91 -14.68 17.37
CA GLU A 19 13.64 -13.72 18.20
C GLU A 19 14.86 -13.14 17.48
N GLU A 20 15.59 -13.94 16.70
CA GLU A 20 16.67 -13.46 15.83
C GLU A 20 16.15 -12.45 14.79
N VAL A 21 15.04 -12.75 14.11
CA VAL A 21 14.41 -11.83 13.15
C VAL A 21 13.93 -10.55 13.82
N LYS A 22 13.42 -10.62 15.06
CA LYS A 22 13.07 -9.44 15.85
C LYS A 22 14.30 -8.60 16.19
N ALA A 23 15.43 -9.23 16.52
CA ALA A 23 16.68 -8.55 16.85
C ALA A 23 17.34 -7.91 15.63
N ALA A 24 17.34 -8.61 14.48
CA ALA A 24 17.94 -8.15 13.23
C ALA A 24 17.13 -7.06 12.49
N ARG A 25 15.98 -6.63 13.04
CA ARG A 25 15.13 -5.63 12.40
C ARG A 25 15.86 -4.29 12.25
N VAL A 26 15.53 -3.57 11.18
CA VAL A 26 15.96 -2.16 11.04
C VAL A 26 15.36 -1.33 12.17
N LEU A 27 16.22 -0.77 13.02
CA LEU A 27 15.80 0.14 14.09
C LEU A 27 15.36 1.46 13.49
N ARG A 28 14.14 1.88 13.83
CA ARG A 28 13.56 3.16 13.44
C ARG A 28 12.98 3.81 14.69
N SER A 29 12.93 5.14 14.71
CA SER A 29 12.31 5.91 15.80
C SER A 29 10.84 5.55 16.04
N ASN A 30 10.15 5.08 14.99
CA ASN A 30 8.76 4.60 15.07
C ASN A 30 8.63 3.07 15.21
N GLY A 31 9.73 2.35 15.44
CA GLY A 31 9.75 0.91 15.60
C GLY A 31 9.03 0.47 16.87
N ARG A 32 8.22 -0.59 16.79
CA ARG A 32 7.45 -1.12 17.92
C ARG A 32 7.83 -2.56 18.21
N GLY A 33 9.07 -2.79 18.63
CA GLY A 33 9.53 -4.09 19.16
C GLY A 33 9.56 -5.27 18.18
N GLY A 34 9.37 -5.04 16.86
CA GLY A 34 9.45 -6.11 15.85
C GLY A 34 8.26 -7.07 15.81
N HIS A 35 7.15 -6.78 16.51
CA HIS A 35 5.96 -7.64 16.54
C HIS A 35 5.42 -7.96 15.15
N SER A 36 5.44 -7.00 14.22
CA SER A 36 5.00 -7.24 12.84
C SER A 36 5.92 -8.19 12.09
N SER A 37 7.24 -8.16 12.34
CA SER A 37 8.19 -9.07 11.70
C SER A 37 7.97 -10.49 12.19
N ALA A 38 7.82 -10.66 13.51
CA ALA A 38 7.51 -11.95 14.12
C ALA A 38 6.16 -12.51 13.63
N GLU A 39 5.13 -11.66 13.57
CA GLU A 39 3.81 -12.03 13.06
C GLU A 39 3.86 -12.51 11.60
N ASN A 40 4.54 -11.76 10.73
CA ASN A 40 4.69 -12.08 9.32
C ASN A 40 5.49 -13.37 9.13
N MET A 41 6.58 -13.56 9.88
CA MET A 41 7.42 -14.75 9.82
C MET A 41 6.61 -16.01 10.18
N ILE A 42 5.91 -16.01 11.31
CA ILE A 42 5.08 -17.14 11.74
C ILE A 42 3.94 -17.38 10.75
N THR A 43 3.33 -16.33 10.20
CA THR A 43 2.28 -16.48 9.18
C THR A 43 2.83 -17.12 7.90
N ALA A 44 4.02 -16.74 7.45
CA ALA A 44 4.68 -17.32 6.29
C ALA A 44 5.05 -18.79 6.53
N LEU A 45 5.64 -19.11 7.69
CA LEU A 45 5.96 -20.50 8.06
C LEU A 45 4.71 -21.37 8.13
N ARG A 46 3.61 -20.88 8.75
CA ARG A 46 2.34 -21.60 8.75
C ARG A 46 1.81 -21.84 7.34
N CYS A 47 1.96 -20.88 6.43
CA CYS A 47 1.59 -21.07 5.02
C CYS A 47 2.44 -22.17 4.36
N LEU A 48 3.76 -22.13 4.56
CA LEU A 48 4.71 -23.10 4.01
C LEU A 48 4.40 -24.53 4.51
N TYR A 49 4.28 -24.71 5.82
CA TYR A 49 4.01 -26.03 6.41
C TYR A 49 2.60 -26.54 6.08
N ARG A 50 1.59 -25.67 5.99
CA ARG A 50 0.27 -26.08 5.48
C ARG A 50 0.35 -26.60 4.05
N ARG A 51 1.19 -26.00 3.20
CA ARG A 51 1.39 -26.50 1.83
C ARG A 51 2.12 -27.84 1.83
N ALA A 52 3.15 -28.00 2.65
CA ALA A 52 3.87 -29.27 2.79
C ALA A 52 2.95 -30.42 3.27
N VAL A 53 2.03 -30.13 4.19
CA VAL A 53 1.01 -31.10 4.62
C VAL A 53 0.03 -31.44 3.49
N ALA A 54 -0.45 -30.42 2.76
CA ALA A 54 -1.37 -30.62 1.64
C ALA A 54 -0.75 -31.46 0.50
N ASP A 55 0.56 -31.33 0.29
CA ASP A 55 1.30 -32.09 -0.73
C ASP A 55 1.80 -33.45 -0.20
N GLY A 56 1.49 -33.82 1.05
CA GLY A 56 1.80 -35.13 1.64
C GLY A 56 3.24 -35.30 2.12
N TYR A 57 4.05 -34.24 2.15
CA TYR A 57 5.42 -34.28 2.68
C TYR A 57 5.47 -34.39 4.21
N LEU A 58 4.42 -33.95 4.90
CA LEU A 58 4.29 -33.96 6.35
C LEU A 58 2.87 -34.30 6.76
N THR A 59 2.70 -34.93 7.93
CA THR A 59 1.38 -35.02 8.58
C THR A 59 1.07 -33.74 9.36
N GLU A 60 -0.21 -33.48 9.64
CA GLU A 60 -0.61 -32.30 10.41
C GLU A 60 0.00 -32.31 11.83
N ALA A 61 0.14 -33.48 12.46
CA ALA A 61 0.77 -33.66 13.76
C ALA A 61 2.27 -33.29 13.78
N GLN A 62 2.92 -33.44 12.63
CA GLN A 62 4.33 -33.09 12.43
C GLN A 62 4.54 -31.60 12.18
N ASN A 63 3.49 -30.79 11.98
CA ASN A 63 3.64 -29.36 11.69
C ASN A 63 4.13 -28.58 12.92
N PRO A 64 5.39 -28.10 12.95
CA PRO A 64 5.93 -27.36 14.08
C PRO A 64 5.38 -25.92 14.14
N ALA A 65 4.98 -25.33 13.02
CA ALA A 65 4.53 -23.94 12.94
C ALA A 65 3.15 -23.69 13.59
N LEU A 66 2.36 -24.75 13.79
CA LEU A 66 1.11 -24.68 14.55
C LEU A 66 1.34 -24.68 16.06
N LYS A 67 2.45 -25.25 16.53
CA LYS A 67 2.82 -25.33 17.96
C LYS A 67 3.33 -24.00 18.49
N VAL A 68 3.89 -23.16 17.61
CA VAL A 68 4.38 -21.82 17.95
C VAL A 68 3.23 -20.84 18.08
N ALA A 69 3.17 -20.12 19.21
CA ALA A 69 2.18 -19.09 19.46
C ALA A 69 2.35 -17.90 18.50
N LYS A 70 1.26 -17.44 17.88
CA LYS A 70 1.31 -16.27 17.00
C LYS A 70 1.27 -14.99 17.85
N PRO A 71 2.25 -14.07 17.71
CA PRO A 71 2.25 -12.79 18.40
C PRO A 71 0.98 -11.99 18.08
N LYS A 72 0.39 -11.39 19.11
CA LYS A 72 -0.77 -10.52 18.92
C LYS A 72 -0.34 -9.22 18.24
N ARG A 73 -1.11 -8.81 17.23
CA ARG A 73 -0.89 -7.54 16.54
C ARG A 73 -1.16 -6.37 17.50
N LEU A 74 -0.20 -5.46 17.60
CA LEU A 74 -0.36 -4.22 18.37
C LEU A 74 -1.41 -3.31 17.73
N GLN A 75 -2.17 -2.61 18.57
CA GLN A 75 -3.12 -1.61 18.10
C GLN A 75 -2.42 -0.49 17.34
N SER A 76 -2.99 -0.11 16.20
CA SER A 76 -2.48 0.97 15.38
C SER A 76 -2.64 2.30 16.11
N THR A 77 -1.57 3.10 16.16
CA THR A 77 -1.62 4.49 16.63
C THR A 77 -1.95 5.47 15.52
N ARG A 78 -2.23 4.98 14.29
CA ARG A 78 -2.63 5.84 13.18
C ARG A 78 -3.96 6.50 13.51
N ARG A 79 -3.99 7.81 13.39
CA ARG A 79 -5.18 8.65 13.47
C ARG A 79 -5.29 9.50 12.21
N ALA A 80 -6.51 9.91 11.89
CA ALA A 80 -6.73 10.94 10.88
C ALA A 80 -6.05 12.25 11.30
N LEU A 81 -5.59 13.02 10.32
CA LEU A 81 -5.15 14.38 10.56
C LEU A 81 -6.39 15.29 10.63
N ALA A 82 -6.41 16.19 11.61
CA ALA A 82 -7.42 17.23 11.67
C ALA A 82 -7.23 18.23 10.50
N ASP A 83 -8.33 18.78 9.98
CA ASP A 83 -8.30 19.69 8.82
C ASP A 83 -7.40 20.91 9.07
N THR A 84 -7.40 21.44 10.29
CA THR A 84 -6.54 22.57 10.69
C THR A 84 -5.06 22.22 10.59
N ARG A 85 -4.67 21.05 11.07
CA ARG A 85 -3.29 20.55 10.98
C ARG A 85 -2.89 20.27 9.54
N LEU A 86 -3.81 19.80 8.72
CA LEU A 86 -3.54 19.57 7.30
C LEU A 86 -3.36 20.90 6.56
N ALA A 87 -4.14 21.94 6.89
CA ALA A 87 -3.97 23.28 6.32
C ALA A 87 -2.60 23.88 6.70
N GLU A 88 -2.19 23.76 7.96
CA GLU A 88 -0.86 24.19 8.42
C GLU A 88 0.28 23.48 7.67
N ILE A 89 0.19 22.16 7.50
CA ILE A 89 1.18 21.38 6.75
C ILE A 89 1.30 21.88 5.31
N ASN A 90 0.17 22.13 4.64
CA ASN A 90 0.18 22.64 3.27
C ASN A 90 0.80 24.04 3.18
N ALA A 91 0.51 24.93 4.14
CA ALA A 91 1.06 26.28 4.17
C ALA A 91 2.59 26.27 4.36
N ILE A 92 3.09 25.44 5.28
CA ILE A 92 4.53 25.31 5.54
C ILE A 92 5.23 24.68 4.33
N ALA A 93 4.69 23.59 3.77
CA ALA A 93 5.31 22.94 2.61
C ALA A 93 5.38 23.86 1.38
N GLY A 94 4.39 24.74 1.20
CA GLY A 94 4.38 25.72 0.11
C GLY A 94 5.28 26.93 0.33
N THR A 95 5.94 27.06 1.48
CA THR A 95 6.72 28.28 1.83
C THR A 95 8.14 27.99 2.31
N THR A 96 8.37 26.83 2.93
CA THR A 96 9.66 26.51 3.57
C THR A 96 10.29 25.21 3.07
N GLY A 97 9.70 24.55 2.06
CA GLY A 97 10.26 23.33 1.46
C GLY A 97 11.54 23.59 0.68
N ASP A 98 12.32 22.54 0.42
CA ASP A 98 13.50 22.62 -0.46
C ASP A 98 13.08 22.90 -1.91
N ASP A 99 11.91 22.39 -2.32
CA ASP A 99 11.25 22.69 -3.58
C ASP A 99 9.75 22.91 -3.35
N PRO A 100 9.32 24.10 -2.90
CA PRO A 100 7.91 24.37 -2.59
C PRO A 100 6.97 24.20 -3.79
N ALA A 101 7.49 24.36 -5.01
CA ALA A 101 6.74 24.18 -6.25
C ALA A 101 6.42 22.70 -6.52
N LEU A 102 7.21 21.77 -5.97
CA LEU A 102 6.96 20.33 -6.02
C LEU A 102 6.28 19.81 -4.75
N ASP A 103 6.69 20.30 -3.57
CA ASP A 103 6.26 19.80 -2.27
C ASP A 103 4.75 20.00 -2.05
N ALA A 104 4.22 21.20 -2.33
CA ALA A 104 2.81 21.49 -2.15
C ALA A 104 1.90 20.65 -3.08
N PRO A 105 2.17 20.52 -4.39
CA PRO A 105 1.43 19.61 -5.25
C PRO A 105 1.52 18.13 -4.84
N LEU A 106 2.68 17.67 -4.34
CA LEU A 106 2.82 16.29 -3.86
C LEU A 106 1.92 16.01 -2.66
N ILE A 107 1.85 16.91 -1.69
CA ILE A 107 0.95 16.76 -0.53
C ILE A 107 -0.50 16.77 -1.00
N ARG A 108 -0.86 17.72 -1.88
CA ARG A 108 -2.22 17.84 -2.41
C ARG A 108 -2.66 16.62 -3.22
N LEU A 109 -1.76 16.03 -4.01
CA LEU A 109 -2.02 14.77 -4.71
C LEU A 109 -2.36 13.65 -3.71
N HIS A 110 -1.61 13.51 -2.61
CA HIS A 110 -1.88 12.48 -1.62
C HIS A 110 -3.18 12.70 -0.86
N THR A 111 -3.59 13.95 -0.60
CA THR A 111 -4.84 14.23 0.12
C THR A 111 -6.07 14.06 -0.76
N GLU A 112 -6.00 14.41 -2.05
CA GLU A 112 -7.14 14.30 -2.96
C GLU A 112 -7.33 12.88 -3.51
N THR A 113 -6.24 12.16 -3.78
CA THR A 113 -6.32 10.83 -4.44
C THR A 113 -6.02 9.66 -3.51
N ALA A 114 -5.50 9.92 -2.31
CA ALA A 114 -4.96 8.91 -1.42
C ALA A 114 -3.91 8.00 -2.09
N CYS A 115 -3.19 8.51 -3.10
CA CYS A 115 -2.19 7.71 -3.79
C CYS A 115 -1.11 7.24 -2.81
N ARG A 116 -0.61 6.02 -3.03
CA ARG A 116 0.56 5.54 -2.28
C ARG A 116 1.79 6.31 -2.76
N ARG A 117 2.79 6.47 -1.88
CA ARG A 117 4.05 7.16 -2.18
C ARG A 117 4.67 6.82 -3.55
N GLY A 118 4.68 5.53 -3.91
CA GLY A 118 5.23 5.09 -5.20
C GLY A 118 4.43 5.58 -6.42
N GLY A 119 3.13 5.85 -6.27
CA GLY A 119 2.30 6.48 -7.30
C GLY A 119 2.66 7.95 -7.50
N ALA A 120 2.81 8.71 -6.41
CA ALA A 120 3.23 10.11 -6.47
C ALA A 120 4.63 10.28 -7.06
N GLN A 121 5.59 9.44 -6.66
CA GLN A 121 6.96 9.47 -7.19
C GLN A 121 7.05 9.15 -8.68
N ARG A 122 6.14 8.32 -9.21
CA ARG A 122 6.06 8.03 -10.65
C ARG A 122 5.37 9.16 -11.41
N GLY A 123 4.27 9.69 -10.87
CA GLY A 123 3.50 10.78 -11.51
C GLY A 123 4.25 12.12 -11.54
N ALA A 124 5.11 12.39 -10.56
CA ALA A 124 5.92 13.62 -10.52
C ALA A 124 6.99 13.69 -11.63
N ARG A 125 7.33 12.57 -12.29
CA ARG A 125 8.31 12.53 -13.39
C ARG A 125 7.72 12.87 -14.76
N THR A 126 6.40 12.92 -14.87
CA THR A 126 5.67 13.22 -16.10
C THR A 126 4.94 14.54 -15.88
N GLU A 127 5.56 15.64 -16.28
CA GLU A 127 5.02 17.01 -16.18
C GLU A 127 3.67 17.12 -16.89
N ALA A 128 2.57 16.94 -16.17
CA ALA A 128 1.24 17.18 -16.73
C ALA A 128 0.22 17.58 -15.67
N ALA A 129 0.59 18.39 -14.67
CA ALA A 129 -0.44 19.09 -13.90
C ALA A 129 0.00 20.33 -13.11
N ALA A 130 1.25 20.77 -13.06
CA ALA A 130 1.66 21.81 -12.08
C ALA A 130 0.83 23.12 -12.13
N HIS A 131 0.32 23.52 -13.30
CA HIS A 131 -0.46 24.75 -13.48
C HIS A 131 -1.93 24.68 -13.01
N LEU A 132 -2.50 23.50 -12.78
CA LEU A 132 -3.91 23.33 -12.34
C LEU A 132 -4.10 23.33 -10.81
N TRP A 133 -3.00 23.32 -10.03
CA TRP A 133 -3.05 22.96 -8.60
C TRP A 133 -2.66 24.10 -7.64
N LEU A 134 -2.47 25.33 -8.14
CA LEU A 134 -2.05 26.50 -7.35
C LEU A 134 -3.19 27.24 -6.62
N ALA A 135 -4.43 26.76 -6.65
CA ALA A 135 -5.51 27.39 -5.89
C ALA A 135 -5.38 27.12 -4.37
N PRO A 136 -5.49 28.14 -3.50
CA PRO A 136 -5.50 27.96 -2.06
C PRO A 136 -6.70 27.10 -1.63
N ILE A 137 -6.54 26.34 -0.55
CA ILE A 137 -7.60 25.56 0.08
C ILE A 137 -8.63 26.54 0.67
N ALA A 138 -9.57 27.01 -0.15
CA ALA A 138 -10.87 27.43 0.38
C ALA A 138 -11.54 26.15 0.88
N SER A 139 -11.87 26.12 2.17
CA SER A 139 -12.57 25.03 2.84
C SER A 139 -13.78 24.59 2.01
N ARG A 140 -13.63 23.54 1.20
CA ARG A 140 -14.76 22.88 0.56
C ARG A 140 -15.57 22.25 1.69
N PRO A 141 -16.84 22.63 1.89
CA PRO A 141 -17.65 22.05 2.96
C PRO A 141 -17.76 20.54 2.74
N ALA A 142 -17.69 19.79 3.85
CA ALA A 142 -17.73 18.34 3.89
C ALA A 142 -18.88 17.82 3.03
N ARG A 143 -18.55 17.03 2.00
CA ARG A 143 -19.55 16.27 1.26
C ARG A 143 -20.04 15.17 2.21
N THR A 144 -21.26 15.33 2.72
CA THR A 144 -21.98 14.30 3.47
C THR A 144 -21.87 12.97 2.73
N GLY A 145 -21.45 11.94 3.47
CA GLY A 145 -21.16 10.61 2.93
C GLY A 145 -22.39 10.05 2.24
N ARG A 146 -22.26 9.75 0.94
CA ARG A 146 -23.17 8.81 0.29
C ARG A 146 -22.75 7.42 0.75
N HIS A 147 -23.61 6.80 1.55
CA HIS A 147 -23.64 5.36 1.70
C HIS A 147 -23.69 4.72 0.32
N ALA A 148 -22.70 3.87 0.01
CA ALA A 148 -22.81 2.93 -1.09
C ALA A 148 -23.69 1.76 -0.60
N ASP A 149 -24.87 1.65 -1.19
CA ASP A 149 -25.79 0.51 -1.09
C ASP A 149 -25.08 -0.77 -1.58
N PRO A 150 -25.10 -1.89 -0.83
CA PRO A 150 -24.40 -3.12 -1.21
C PRO A 150 -25.14 -3.98 -2.25
N THR A 151 -26.17 -3.49 -2.95
CA THR A 151 -26.97 -4.32 -3.86
C THR A 151 -26.82 -3.96 -5.35
N THR A 152 -25.64 -4.14 -5.94
CA THR A 152 -25.43 -4.41 -7.38
C THR A 152 -24.00 -4.95 -7.50
N GLY A 153 -23.75 -6.24 -7.64
CA GLY A 153 -24.20 -7.06 -8.77
C GLY A 153 -22.95 -7.51 -9.51
N ASP A 154 -22.51 -8.72 -9.18
CA ASP A 154 -21.59 -9.58 -9.94
C ASP A 154 -21.58 -9.28 -11.45
N ARG A 155 -20.41 -8.91 -12.00
CA ARG A 155 -20.00 -9.34 -13.34
C ARG A 155 -18.54 -9.01 -13.68
N ALA A 156 -17.82 -10.10 -13.97
CA ALA A 156 -16.79 -10.23 -15.02
C ALA A 156 -15.36 -9.70 -14.77
N CYS A 157 -14.57 -10.47 -14.01
CA CYS A 157 -13.15 -10.62 -14.29
C CYS A 157 -12.94 -11.73 -15.34
N ARG A 158 -13.00 -11.39 -16.63
CA ARG A 158 -12.47 -12.28 -17.69
C ARG A 158 -11.02 -11.86 -17.98
N ARG A 159 -10.12 -12.81 -17.80
CA ARG A 159 -8.70 -12.75 -18.21
C ARG A 159 -8.63 -12.66 -19.74
N HIS A 160 -7.71 -11.87 -20.26
CA HIS A 160 -7.25 -11.98 -21.64
C HIS A 160 -5.72 -12.12 -21.62
N ASP A 161 -5.27 -13.33 -21.95
CA ASP A 161 -3.93 -13.59 -22.49
C ASP A 161 -4.07 -13.74 -24.01
N GLY A 162 -3.05 -13.32 -24.78
CA GLY A 162 -2.78 -13.83 -26.12
C GLY A 162 -2.90 -12.87 -27.32
N SER A 163 -1.73 -12.39 -27.76
CA SER A 163 -1.24 -12.33 -29.16
C SER A 163 -2.07 -11.68 -30.29
N GLY A 164 -1.47 -10.66 -30.91
CA GLY A 164 -1.20 -10.68 -32.34
C GLY A 164 -2.03 -9.77 -33.25
N THR A 165 -1.29 -9.08 -34.13
CA THR A 165 -1.68 -8.46 -35.40
C THR A 165 -2.27 -7.05 -35.40
N SER A 166 -1.55 -6.22 -36.16
CA SER A 166 -1.81 -4.88 -36.67
C SER A 166 -3.28 -4.65 -37.03
N ASP A 167 -3.81 -3.46 -36.78
CA ASP A 167 -3.98 -2.43 -37.82
C ASP A 167 -4.64 -1.14 -37.26
N GLN A 168 -4.29 -0.02 -37.89
CA GLN A 168 -4.99 1.28 -37.86
C GLN A 168 -4.97 2.15 -36.58
N VAL A 169 -3.97 3.01 -36.55
CA VAL A 169 -4.06 4.40 -36.06
C VAL A 169 -5.05 5.15 -36.94
N LEU A 170 -6.02 5.88 -36.36
CA LEU A 170 -6.42 7.23 -36.78
C LEU A 170 -7.34 7.88 -35.71
N PRO A 171 -7.32 9.23 -35.56
CA PRO A 171 -7.61 9.94 -34.31
C PRO A 171 -9.05 10.48 -34.18
N LEU A 172 -9.42 10.82 -32.94
CA LEU A 172 -10.64 11.56 -32.56
C LEU A 172 -10.66 12.97 -33.18
N PRO A 173 -11.80 13.49 -33.66
CA PRO A 173 -11.93 14.91 -33.98
C PRO A 173 -12.17 15.72 -32.69
N VAL A 174 -11.24 16.63 -32.39
CA VAL A 174 -11.43 17.68 -31.38
C VAL A 174 -11.99 18.92 -32.09
N THR A 175 -13.28 19.19 -31.93
CA THR A 175 -13.87 20.48 -32.31
C THR A 175 -13.82 21.43 -31.12
N TYR A 176 -12.95 22.44 -31.17
CA TYR A 176 -13.02 23.61 -30.30
C TYR A 176 -14.06 24.58 -30.85
N ALA A 177 -15.12 24.83 -30.08
CA ALA A 177 -16.04 25.93 -30.33
C ALA A 177 -15.43 27.23 -29.78
N VAL A 178 -15.18 28.20 -30.67
CA VAL A 178 -14.78 29.57 -30.33
C VAL A 178 -16.05 30.37 -29.99
N PRO A 179 -16.20 30.94 -28.78
CA PRO A 179 -17.31 31.85 -28.52
C PRO A 179 -17.00 33.22 -29.13
N GLY A 180 -17.83 33.62 -30.10
CA GLY A 180 -17.86 34.98 -30.63
C GLY A 180 -18.21 36.01 -29.56
N ARG A 181 -17.59 37.18 -29.69
CA ARG A 181 -17.95 38.42 -29.00
C ARG A 181 -18.22 39.49 -30.07
N PRO A 182 -19.07 40.48 -29.74
CA PRO A 182 -20.04 41.10 -30.65
C PRO A 182 -19.44 41.87 -31.82
#